data_AF-A0A535B6C5-F1
#
_entry.id   AF-A0A535B6C5-F1
#
_cell.length_a   1.000
_cell.length_b   1.000
_cell.length_c   1.000
_cell.angle_alpha   90.00
_cell.angle_beta   90.00
_cell.angle_gamma   90.00
#
_symmetry.space_group_name_H-M   'P 1'
#
loop_
_entity.id
_entity.type
_entity.pdbx_description
1 polymer ?
#
loop_
_entity_poly.entity_id
_entity_poly.type
_entity_poly.pdbx_seq_one_letter_code
_entity_poly.pdbx_strand_id
1 'polypeptide(L)'
;MTFPLSQVLGFFCTFLYGSFFEWTLHKYLMHQPRWQYPFRAHAVVHHGLFRTGPQYFLSDAKVIRKVRFAWWNAPMILILHSPAILYIEYLLGSNILFGALSAIVAYYSLYEYLHYCMHIPKGRWLEKTVWFRWLDSHHHMHHKRHFNNLNVVLPLADIVFGTLIPRNEHLPVPDREEGAIQVGVVLAES
;
A
#
# COMPACT_ATOMS: atom_id res chain seq x y z
N MET A 1 28.76 7.88 14.22
CA MET A 1 27.87 8.90 13.63
C MET A 1 26.61 8.95 14.48
N THR A 2 26.41 10.02 15.25
CA THR A 2 25.15 10.23 15.99
C THR A 2 24.10 10.73 15.00
N PHE A 3 23.05 9.95 14.74
CA PHE A 3 21.89 10.46 14.02
C PHE A 3 21.25 11.56 14.88
N PRO A 4 21.14 12.81 14.40
CA PRO A 4 20.54 13.86 15.19
C PRO A 4 19.06 13.54 15.43
N LEU A 5 18.56 13.87 16.63
CA LEU A 5 17.16 13.63 17.03
C LEU A 5 16.16 14.14 15.99
N SER A 6 16.46 15.25 15.31
CA SER A 6 15.65 15.81 14.23
C SER A 6 15.42 14.83 13.07
N GLN A 7 16.40 14.01 12.71
CA GLN A 7 16.26 13.00 11.64
C GLN A 7 15.35 11.86 12.08
N VAL A 8 15.46 11.44 13.35
CA VAL A 8 14.57 10.41 13.92
C VAL A 8 13.14 10.91 13.95
N LEU A 9 12.92 12.15 14.42
CA LEU A 9 11.60 12.79 14.40
C LEU A 9 11.06 12.98 12.98
N GLY A 10 11.91 13.46 12.06
CA GLY A 10 11.58 13.59 10.65
C GLY A 10 11.11 12.26 10.06
N PHE A 11 11.81 11.16 10.36
CA PHE A 11 11.38 9.82 9.94
C PHE A 11 9.99 9.47 10.46
N PHE A 12 9.77 9.50 11.78
CA PHE A 12 8.49 9.05 12.34
C PHE A 12 7.31 9.93 11.93
N CYS A 13 7.50 11.26 11.92
CA CYS A 13 6.47 12.19 11.45
C CYS A 13 6.13 11.96 9.98
N THR A 14 7.12 11.81 9.11
CA THR A 14 6.89 11.54 7.68
C THR A 14 6.30 10.15 7.45
N PHE A 15 6.66 9.14 8.26
CA PHE A 15 6.07 7.80 8.17
C PHE A 15 4.58 7.83 8.52
N LEU A 16 4.18 8.54 9.58
CA LEU A 16 2.77 8.73 9.94
C LEU A 16 2.02 9.52 8.86
N TYR A 17 2.63 10.58 8.32
CA TYR A 17 2.12 11.30 7.17
C TYR A 17 1.88 10.38 5.96
N GLY A 18 2.72 9.36 5.77
CA GLY A 18 2.57 8.35 4.71
C GLY A 18 1.18 7.73 4.65
N SER A 19 0.52 7.50 5.79
CA SER A 19 -0.88 7.03 5.84
C SER A 19 -1.86 8.00 5.20
N PHE A 20 -1.73 9.29 5.48
CA PHE A 20 -2.60 10.32 4.90
C PHE A 20 -2.32 10.53 3.41
N PHE A 21 -1.05 10.48 3.01
CA PHE A 21 -0.66 10.58 1.61
C PHE A 21 -1.20 9.40 0.80
N GLU A 22 -0.98 8.17 1.29
CA GLU A 22 -1.51 6.95 0.68
C GLU A 22 -3.02 7.03 0.51
N TRP A 23 -3.76 7.36 1.58
CA TRP A 23 -5.21 7.49 1.56
C TRP A 23 -5.67 8.52 0.52
N THR A 24 -5.02 9.68 0.46
CA THR A 24 -5.35 10.77 -0.46
C THR A 24 -5.15 10.33 -1.91
N LEU A 25 -3.99 9.72 -2.20
CA LEU A 25 -3.64 9.24 -3.53
C LEU A 25 -4.59 8.11 -3.95
N HIS A 26 -4.86 7.17 -3.05
CA HIS A 26 -5.74 6.05 -3.31
C HIS A 26 -7.18 6.50 -3.57
N LYS A 27 -7.72 7.42 -2.77
CA LYS A 27 -9.10 7.91 -2.93
C LYS A 27 -9.28 8.80 -4.15
N TYR A 28 -8.41 9.78 -4.33
CA TYR A 28 -8.66 10.88 -5.28
C TYR A 28 -7.95 10.74 -6.62
N LEU A 29 -6.84 9.98 -6.69
CA LEU A 29 -6.10 9.76 -7.93
C LEU A 29 -6.37 8.34 -8.48
N MET A 30 -6.45 7.34 -7.61
CA MET A 30 -6.62 5.94 -8.04
C MET A 30 -8.08 5.49 -8.17
N HIS A 31 -8.99 6.00 -7.33
CA HIS A 31 -10.42 5.66 -7.38
C HIS A 31 -11.30 6.72 -8.04
N GLN A 32 -10.73 7.83 -8.51
CA GLN A 32 -11.46 8.85 -9.23
C GLN A 32 -10.76 9.21 -10.55
N PRO A 33 -11.52 9.47 -11.64
CA PRO A 33 -10.96 9.70 -12.97
C PRO A 33 -10.34 11.10 -13.14
N ARG A 34 -9.77 11.69 -12.07
CA ARG A 34 -9.06 12.96 -12.13
C ARG A 34 -7.73 12.86 -12.88
N TRP A 35 -7.09 11.70 -12.80
CA TRP A 35 -5.88 11.39 -13.55
C TRP A 35 -5.97 10.00 -14.14
N GLN A 36 -5.94 9.93 -15.48
CA GLN A 36 -6.20 8.70 -16.22
C GLN A 36 -5.23 7.56 -15.90
N TYR A 37 -3.94 7.84 -15.71
CA TYR A 37 -2.95 6.80 -15.45
C TYR A 37 -3.22 6.03 -14.14
N PRO A 38 -3.21 6.67 -12.95
CA PRO A 38 -3.43 5.95 -11.70
C PRO A 38 -4.84 5.34 -11.62
N PHE A 39 -5.85 6.05 -12.13
CA PHE A 39 -7.23 5.55 -12.17
C PHE A 39 -7.38 4.28 -12.99
N ARG A 40 -6.86 4.25 -14.22
CA ARG A 40 -6.95 3.06 -15.09
C ARG A 40 -6.12 1.91 -14.54
N ALA A 41 -4.91 2.17 -14.09
CA ALA A 41 -4.04 1.13 -13.53
C ALA A 41 -4.68 0.48 -12.30
N HIS A 42 -5.31 1.28 -11.43
CA HIS A 42 -5.84 0.79 -10.16
C HIS A 42 -7.32 0.40 -10.22
N ALA A 43 -8.24 1.35 -10.37
CA ALA A 43 -9.67 1.07 -10.29
C ALA A 43 -10.20 0.22 -11.46
N VAL A 44 -9.60 0.33 -12.65
CA VAL A 44 -10.05 -0.43 -13.83
C VAL A 44 -9.31 -1.76 -13.94
N VAL A 45 -7.97 -1.75 -13.91
CA VAL A 45 -7.17 -2.97 -14.12
C VAL A 45 -7.01 -3.76 -12.83
N HIS A 46 -6.43 -3.18 -11.77
CA HIS A 46 -6.17 -3.92 -10.52
C HIS A 46 -7.45 -4.45 -9.87
N HIS A 47 -8.43 -3.58 -9.60
CA HIS A 47 -9.74 -3.99 -9.05
C HIS A 47 -10.57 -4.82 -10.05
N GLY A 48 -10.36 -4.65 -11.35
CA GLY A 48 -11.01 -5.45 -12.39
C GLY A 48 -10.48 -6.88 -12.47
N LEU A 49 -9.21 -7.10 -12.11
CA LEU A 49 -8.58 -8.42 -12.05
C LEU A 49 -8.81 -9.06 -10.67
N PHE A 50 -8.38 -8.38 -9.61
CA PHE A 50 -8.35 -8.92 -8.25
C PHE A 50 -9.64 -8.65 -7.45
N ARG A 51 -10.79 -9.04 -7.99
CA ARG A 51 -12.09 -8.88 -7.33
C ARG A 51 -12.18 -9.69 -6.03
N THR A 52 -13.18 -9.39 -5.19
CA THR A 52 -13.47 -10.22 -4.02
C THR A 52 -13.85 -11.66 -4.37
N GLY A 53 -13.63 -12.59 -3.44
CA GLY A 53 -13.92 -14.02 -3.67
C GLY A 53 -12.77 -14.73 -4.41
N PRO A 54 -13.03 -15.77 -5.22
CA PRO A 54 -11.97 -16.60 -5.79
C PRO A 54 -10.93 -15.85 -6.63
N GLN A 55 -11.31 -14.70 -7.21
CA GLN A 55 -10.41 -13.88 -8.03
C GLN A 55 -9.49 -12.97 -7.22
N TYR A 56 -9.59 -12.96 -5.89
CA TYR A 56 -8.72 -12.12 -5.06
C TYR A 56 -7.26 -12.60 -5.10
N PHE A 57 -7.06 -13.90 -5.32
CA PHE A 57 -5.78 -14.53 -5.63
C PHE A 57 -5.82 -15.02 -7.08
N LEU A 58 -5.02 -14.41 -7.96
CA LEU A 58 -4.92 -14.85 -9.36
C LEU A 58 -3.55 -15.45 -9.64
N SER A 59 -3.57 -16.58 -10.33
CA SER A 59 -2.38 -17.33 -10.75
C SER A 59 -2.07 -17.11 -12.23
N ASP A 60 -1.96 -15.86 -12.69
CA ASP A 60 -1.45 -15.56 -14.04
C ASP A 60 -0.23 -14.64 -13.93
N ALA A 61 0.94 -15.09 -14.39
CA ALA A 61 2.20 -14.35 -14.33
C ALA A 61 2.11 -12.94 -14.94
N LYS A 62 1.30 -12.74 -16.00
CA LYS A 62 1.07 -11.42 -16.60
C LYS A 62 0.23 -10.52 -15.70
N VAL A 63 -0.69 -11.11 -14.94
CA VAL A 63 -1.56 -10.43 -13.97
C VAL A 63 -0.81 -10.12 -12.66
N ILE A 64 0.07 -11.01 -12.20
CA ILE A 64 0.91 -10.79 -11.01
C ILE A 64 1.75 -9.50 -11.14
N ARG A 65 2.24 -9.19 -12.35
CA ARG A 65 2.97 -7.94 -12.61
C ARG A 65 2.11 -6.68 -12.46
N LYS A 66 0.78 -6.79 -12.49
CA LYS A 66 -0.17 -5.67 -12.36
C LYS A 66 -0.51 -5.31 -10.91
N VAL A 67 -0.06 -6.12 -9.94
CA VAL A 67 -0.23 -5.80 -8.51
C VAL A 67 0.64 -4.61 -8.10
N ARG A 68 1.89 -4.60 -8.58
CA ARG A 68 2.88 -3.58 -8.21
C ARG A 68 2.77 -2.34 -9.08
N PHE A 69 3.12 -1.20 -8.50
CA PHE A 69 3.28 0.02 -9.27
C PHE A 69 4.42 -0.06 -10.28
N ALA A 70 4.32 0.75 -11.33
CA ALA A 70 5.45 0.94 -12.24
C ALA A 70 6.66 1.50 -11.47
N TRP A 71 7.86 1.03 -11.81
CA TRP A 71 9.10 1.33 -11.08
C TRP A 71 9.38 2.83 -10.92
N TRP A 72 8.92 3.66 -11.87
CA TRP A 72 9.11 5.11 -11.87
C TRP A 72 8.24 5.85 -10.85
N ASN A 73 7.21 5.22 -10.26
CA ASN A 73 6.40 5.86 -9.23
C ASN A 73 7.24 6.19 -7.98
N ALA A 74 8.15 5.30 -7.57
CA ALA A 74 9.02 5.52 -6.42
C ALA A 74 9.90 6.78 -6.54
N PRO A 75 10.72 6.97 -7.59
CA PRO A 75 11.51 8.19 -7.76
C PRO A 75 10.61 9.42 -7.93
N MET A 76 9.42 9.29 -8.56
CA MET A 76 8.52 10.43 -8.70
C MET A 76 7.92 10.90 -7.37
N ILE A 77 7.55 9.98 -6.49
CA ILE A 77 7.10 10.31 -5.14
C ILE A 77 8.22 11.02 -4.38
N LEU A 78 9.47 10.55 -4.46
CA LEU A 78 10.60 11.22 -3.82
C LEU A 78 10.81 12.64 -4.35
N ILE A 79 10.84 12.81 -5.67
CA ILE A 79 11.02 14.12 -6.32
C ILE A 79 9.89 15.08 -5.93
N LEU A 80 8.64 14.59 -5.90
CA LEU A 80 7.48 15.39 -5.51
C LEU A 80 7.57 15.91 -4.07
N HIS A 81 8.05 15.09 -3.14
CA HIS A 81 8.12 15.46 -1.72
C HIS A 81 9.37 16.27 -1.37
N SER A 82 10.46 16.14 -2.13
CA SER A 82 11.75 16.74 -1.80
C SER A 82 11.68 18.27 -1.61
N PRO A 83 11.02 19.06 -2.49
CA PRO A 83 10.88 20.51 -2.27
C PRO A 83 10.12 20.87 -1.00
N ALA A 84 9.06 20.12 -0.68
CA ALA A 84 8.27 20.36 0.52
C ALA A 84 9.07 20.04 1.79
N ILE A 85 9.83 18.94 1.79
CA ILE A 85 10.70 18.56 2.91
C ILE A 85 11.81 19.60 3.11
N LEU A 86 12.49 20.04 2.03
CA LEU A 86 13.52 21.08 2.11
C LEU A 86 12.96 22.40 2.63
N TYR A 87 11.74 22.75 2.23
CA TYR A 87 11.08 23.95 2.73
C TYR A 87 10.73 23.84 4.23
N ILE A 88 10.23 22.69 4.68
CA ILE A 88 9.98 22.44 6.11
C ILE A 88 11.29 22.45 6.92
N GLU A 89 12.34 21.81 6.41
CA GLU A 89 13.68 21.83 7.00
C GLU A 89 14.20 23.26 7.19
N TYR A 90 14.05 24.11 6.15
CA TYR A 90 14.38 25.53 6.21
C TYR A 90 13.61 26.26 7.32
N LEU A 91 12.29 26.04 7.42
CA LEU A 91 11.46 26.67 8.44
C LEU A 91 11.80 26.20 9.86
N LEU A 92 12.19 24.94 10.03
CA LEU A 92 12.56 24.37 11.33
C LEU A 92 13.99 24.72 11.77
N GLY A 93 14.83 25.20 10.85
CA GLY A 93 16.27 25.41 11.11
C GLY A 93 17.00 24.13 11.54
N SER A 94 16.46 22.95 11.19
CA SER A 94 16.92 21.64 11.67
C SER A 94 16.89 20.61 10.56
N ASN A 95 17.98 19.88 10.37
CA ASN A 95 18.07 18.87 9.31
C ASN A 95 17.12 17.69 9.58
N ILE A 96 16.19 17.44 8.65
CA ILE A 96 15.22 16.34 8.66
C ILE A 96 15.19 15.55 7.34
N LEU A 97 15.86 16.04 6.30
CA LEU A 97 15.76 15.55 4.93
C LEU A 97 15.98 14.03 4.82
N PHE A 98 17.09 13.52 5.35
CA PHE A 98 17.42 12.09 5.22
C PHE A 98 16.43 11.19 5.95
N GLY A 99 15.98 11.57 7.14
CA GLY A 99 14.99 10.85 7.93
C GLY A 99 13.63 10.83 7.21
N ALA A 100 13.18 11.99 6.73
CA ALA A 100 11.93 12.11 5.99
C ALA A 100 11.96 11.31 4.67
N LEU A 101 13.01 11.43 3.86
CA LEU A 101 13.16 10.66 2.63
C LEU A 101 13.24 9.15 2.90
N SER A 102 13.96 8.75 3.96
CA SER A 102 14.02 7.34 4.38
C SER A 102 12.65 6.81 4.79
N ALA A 103 11.83 7.61 5.45
CA ALA A 103 10.46 7.24 5.79
C ALA A 103 9.58 7.07 4.56
N ILE A 104 9.70 7.93 3.55
CA ILE A 104 8.98 7.79 2.28
C ILE A 104 9.37 6.48 1.59
N VAL A 105 10.67 6.18 1.48
CA VAL A 105 11.15 4.92 0.90
C VAL A 105 10.61 3.74 1.70
N ALA A 106 10.75 3.75 3.03
CA ALA A 106 10.29 2.67 3.89
C ALA A 106 8.78 2.44 3.76
N TYR A 107 7.97 3.50 3.77
CA TYR A 107 6.52 3.40 3.64
C TYR A 107 6.12 2.87 2.26
N TYR A 108 6.71 3.39 1.19
CA TYR A 108 6.46 2.92 -0.18
C TYR A 108 6.85 1.44 -0.36
N SER A 109 8.02 1.05 0.13
CA SER A 109 8.47 -0.35 0.07
C SER A 109 7.56 -1.27 0.88
N LEU A 110 7.10 -0.83 2.05
CA LEU A 110 6.17 -1.58 2.88
C LEU A 110 4.80 -1.71 2.20
N TYR A 111 4.29 -0.64 1.59
CA TYR A 111 3.08 -0.65 0.77
C TYR A 111 3.15 -1.71 -0.32
N GLU A 112 4.16 -1.61 -1.19
CA GLU A 112 4.33 -2.53 -2.32
C GLU A 112 4.49 -3.97 -1.86
N TYR A 113 5.25 -4.20 -0.78
CA TYR A 113 5.49 -5.54 -0.27
C TYR A 113 4.25 -6.17 0.38
N LEU A 114 3.54 -5.42 1.23
CA LEU A 114 2.33 -5.89 1.89
C LEU A 114 1.23 -6.14 0.86
N HIS A 115 0.97 -5.19 -0.03
CA HIS A 115 -0.02 -5.30 -1.09
C HIS A 115 0.25 -6.49 -2.00
N TYR A 116 1.52 -6.70 -2.37
CA TYR A 116 1.94 -7.86 -3.13
C TYR A 116 1.68 -9.17 -2.37
N CYS A 117 2.03 -9.23 -1.09
CA CYS A 117 1.77 -10.43 -0.28
C CYS A 117 0.28 -10.69 -0.10
N MET A 118 -0.56 -9.65 -0.01
CA MET A 118 -2.01 -9.78 0.09
C MET A 118 -2.56 -10.52 -1.12
N HIS A 119 -2.22 -10.09 -2.33
CA HIS A 119 -2.73 -10.69 -3.56
C HIS A 119 -2.01 -11.97 -4.01
N ILE A 120 -0.74 -12.13 -3.64
CA ILE A 120 0.13 -13.23 -4.10
C ILE A 120 0.58 -14.07 -2.90
N PRO A 121 -0.30 -14.91 -2.34
CA PRO A 121 0.04 -15.78 -1.21
C PRO A 121 1.15 -16.77 -1.60
N LYS A 122 2.12 -16.97 -0.69
CA LYS A 122 3.17 -18.01 -0.83
C LYS A 122 3.47 -18.72 0.48
N GLY A 123 2.58 -18.62 1.48
CA GLY A 123 2.79 -19.25 2.78
C GLY A 123 3.96 -18.67 3.58
N ARG A 124 4.34 -17.41 3.32
CA ARG A 124 5.43 -16.71 4.02
C ARG A 124 5.11 -16.58 5.51
N TRP A 125 6.14 -16.46 6.35
CA TRP A 125 5.95 -16.26 7.80
C TRP A 125 5.07 -15.04 8.12
N LEU A 126 5.28 -13.91 7.42
CA LEU A 126 4.47 -12.70 7.60
C LEU A 126 2.97 -12.95 7.39
N GLU A 127 2.61 -13.78 6.41
CA GLU A 127 1.22 -14.08 6.05
C GLU A 127 0.48 -14.88 7.15
N LYS A 128 1.23 -15.45 8.09
CA LYS A 128 0.69 -16.21 9.23
C LYS A 128 0.43 -15.32 10.44
N THR A 129 0.91 -14.08 10.45
CA THR A 129 0.73 -13.15 11.58
C THR A 129 -0.70 -12.61 11.63
N VAL A 130 -1.22 -12.39 12.85
CA VAL A 130 -2.58 -11.84 13.07
C VAL A 130 -2.72 -10.45 12.45
N TRP A 131 -1.68 -9.62 12.58
CA TRP A 131 -1.65 -8.27 12.02
C TRP A 131 -1.75 -8.28 10.50
N PHE A 132 -0.96 -9.12 9.81
CA PHE A 132 -1.04 -9.21 8.35
C PHE A 132 -2.42 -9.71 7.92
N ARG A 133 -2.97 -10.75 8.57
CA ARG A 133 -4.32 -11.26 8.25
C ARG A 133 -5.41 -10.23 8.49
N TRP A 134 -5.22 -9.34 9.46
CA TRP A 134 -6.11 -8.20 9.66
C TRP A 134 -6.03 -7.22 8.49
N LEU A 135 -4.82 -6.83 8.07
CA LEU A 135 -4.62 -5.93 6.93
C LEU A 135 -5.10 -6.53 5.60
N ASP A 136 -4.84 -7.81 5.37
CA ASP A 136 -5.31 -8.52 4.18
C ASP A 136 -6.84 -8.56 4.12
N SER A 137 -7.50 -8.81 5.26
CA SER A 137 -8.96 -8.72 5.36
C SER A 137 -9.48 -7.29 5.16
N HIS A 138 -8.77 -6.30 5.69
CA HIS A 138 -9.07 -4.88 5.50
C HIS A 138 -9.01 -4.48 4.02
N HIS A 139 -7.94 -4.87 3.32
CA HIS A 139 -7.76 -4.62 1.89
C HIS A 139 -8.71 -5.45 1.01
N HIS A 140 -9.01 -6.70 1.37
CA HIS A 140 -10.03 -7.49 0.69
C HIS A 140 -11.40 -6.80 0.75
N MET A 141 -11.77 -6.23 1.90
CA MET A 141 -13.01 -5.46 2.03
C MET A 141 -12.99 -4.19 1.15
N HIS A 142 -11.84 -3.55 0.99
CA HIS A 142 -11.65 -2.42 0.08
C HIS A 142 -11.97 -2.78 -1.39
N HIS A 143 -11.60 -3.98 -1.85
CA HIS A 143 -11.97 -4.50 -3.18
C HIS A 143 -13.48 -4.68 -3.40
N LYS A 144 -14.28 -4.67 -2.33
CA LYS A 144 -15.75 -4.64 -2.41
C LYS A 144 -16.32 -3.24 -2.23
N ARG A 145 -15.76 -2.45 -1.33
CA ARG A 145 -16.19 -1.09 -0.99
C ARG A 145 -15.03 -0.13 -1.29
N HIS A 146 -14.92 0.26 -2.56
CA HIS A 146 -13.77 0.96 -3.13
C HIS A 146 -13.44 2.34 -2.53
N PHE A 147 -14.32 2.93 -1.70
CA PHE A 147 -14.08 4.19 -1.00
C PHE A 147 -13.86 4.05 0.51
N ASN A 148 -13.71 2.81 0.99
CA ASN A 148 -13.44 2.46 2.37
C ASN A 148 -12.15 1.63 2.47
N ASN A 149 -11.56 1.55 3.66
CA ASN A 149 -10.35 0.75 3.91
C ASN A 149 -9.22 1.04 2.91
N LEU A 150 -8.97 2.33 2.67
CA LEU A 150 -8.06 2.80 1.63
C LEU A 150 -6.58 2.61 2.00
N ASN A 151 -6.22 2.49 3.27
CA ASN A 151 -4.85 2.27 3.68
C ASN A 151 -4.50 0.78 3.71
N VAL A 152 -3.43 0.42 3.01
CA VAL A 152 -2.82 -0.91 2.97
C VAL A 152 -1.80 -1.09 4.10
N VAL A 153 -1.04 -0.06 4.45
CA VAL A 153 0.07 -0.17 5.42
C VAL A 153 -0.38 0.12 6.84
N LEU A 154 -0.91 1.32 7.06
CA LEU A 154 -1.34 1.82 8.36
C LEU A 154 -2.70 2.51 8.20
N PRO A 155 -3.79 1.98 8.78
CA PRO A 155 -5.16 2.51 8.64
C PRO A 155 -5.43 3.78 9.46
N LEU A 156 -4.41 4.63 9.68
CA LEU A 156 -4.55 5.84 10.48
C LEU A 156 -5.48 6.85 9.80
N ALA A 157 -5.29 7.11 8.51
CA ALA A 157 -6.16 8.04 7.77
C ALA A 157 -7.57 7.49 7.59
N ASP A 158 -7.75 6.17 7.42
CA ASP A 158 -9.09 5.56 7.44
C ASP A 158 -9.83 5.76 8.76
N ILE A 159 -9.13 5.67 9.90
CA ILE A 159 -9.71 5.96 11.21
C ILE A 159 -10.07 7.45 11.30
N VAL A 160 -9.13 8.33 10.99
CA VAL A 160 -9.29 9.78 11.14
C VAL A 160 -10.39 10.33 10.24
N PHE A 161 -10.52 9.83 9.00
CA PHE A 161 -11.53 10.27 8.04
C PHE A 161 -12.80 9.42 8.03
N GLY A 162 -12.92 8.44 8.93
CA GLY A 162 -14.12 7.61 9.05
C GLY A 162 -14.40 6.73 7.83
N THR A 163 -13.36 6.30 7.10
CA THR A 163 -13.48 5.35 5.99
C THR A 163 -13.13 3.91 6.37
N LEU A 164 -12.72 3.67 7.63
CA LEU A 164 -12.52 2.34 8.19
C LEU A 164 -13.85 1.58 8.35
N ILE A 165 -13.93 0.42 7.73
CA ILE A 165 -14.92 -0.62 8.05
C ILE A 165 -14.31 -1.53 9.11
N PRO A 166 -15.04 -1.86 10.19
CA PRO A 166 -14.53 -2.72 11.24
C PRO A 166 -14.48 -4.19 10.80
N ARG A 167 -13.56 -4.96 11.40
CA ARG A 167 -13.27 -6.34 10.98
C ARG A 167 -14.47 -7.29 11.06
N ASN A 168 -15.39 -7.09 12.00
CA ASN A 168 -16.59 -7.91 12.13
C ASN A 168 -17.56 -7.78 10.94
N GLU A 169 -17.42 -6.72 10.13
CA GLU A 169 -18.19 -6.51 8.90
C GLU A 169 -17.43 -6.96 7.65
N HIS A 170 -16.18 -7.41 7.78
CA HIS A 170 -15.39 -7.83 6.63
C HIS A 170 -15.93 -9.12 6.02
N LEU A 171 -15.90 -9.18 4.69
CA LEU A 171 -16.09 -10.43 3.97
C LEU A 171 -14.94 -11.40 4.29
N PRO A 172 -15.22 -12.71 4.43
CA PRO A 172 -14.18 -13.72 4.56
C PRO A 172 -13.20 -13.61 3.39
N VAL A 173 -11.91 -13.55 3.70
CA VAL A 173 -10.86 -13.67 2.69
C VAL A 173 -10.86 -15.12 2.19
N PRO A 174 -10.69 -15.37 0.87
CA PRO A 174 -10.53 -16.72 0.33
C PRO A 174 -9.39 -17.48 1.00
N ASP A 175 -9.37 -18.80 0.84
CA ASP A 175 -8.31 -19.62 1.42
C ASP A 175 -6.94 -19.29 0.80
N ARG A 176 -6.02 -18.85 1.65
CA ARG A 176 -4.66 -18.47 1.25
C ARG A 176 -3.80 -19.69 0.96
N GLU A 177 -4.08 -20.86 1.53
CA GLU A 177 -3.34 -22.09 1.24
C GLU A 177 -3.68 -22.57 -0.18
N GLU A 178 -4.96 -22.63 -0.53
CA GLU A 178 -5.41 -22.88 -1.91
C GLU A 178 -4.84 -21.84 -2.88
N GLY A 179 -4.91 -20.55 -2.52
CA GLY A 179 -4.32 -19.48 -3.33
C GLY A 179 -2.82 -19.65 -3.54
N ALA A 180 -2.07 -20.07 -2.51
CA ALA A 180 -0.63 -20.28 -2.61
C ALA A 180 -0.29 -21.46 -3.53
N ILE A 181 -1.09 -22.53 -3.51
CA ILE A 181 -0.95 -23.67 -4.43
C ILE A 181 -1.15 -23.18 -5.87
N GLN A 182 -2.24 -22.46 -6.15
CA GLN A 182 -2.55 -21.95 -7.48
C GLN A 182 -1.45 -21.02 -8.01
N VAL A 183 -1.01 -20.06 -7.20
CA VAL A 183 0.10 -19.15 -7.57
C VAL A 183 1.41 -19.91 -7.76
N GLY A 184 1.68 -20.91 -6.92
CA GLY A 184 2.90 -21.72 -6.98
C GLY A 184 3.05 -22.47 -8.30
N VAL A 185 1.97 -23.08 -8.81
CA VAL A 185 1.97 -23.78 -10.10
C VAL A 185 2.41 -22.86 -11.22
N VAL A 186 1.82 -21.66 -11.31
CA VAL A 186 2.09 -20.74 -12.43
C VAL A 186 3.47 -20.10 -12.38
N LEU A 187 4.01 -19.84 -11.18
CA LEU A 187 5.37 -19.33 -11.07
C LEU A 187 6.44 -20.38 -11.38
N ALA A 188 6.12 -21.67 -11.31
CA ALA A 188 7.02 -22.75 -11.72
C ALA A 188 7.04 -22.95 -13.25
N GLU A 189 5.97 -22.52 -13.95
CA GLU A 189 5.80 -22.67 -15.40
C GLU A 189 6.23 -21.42 -16.21
N SER A 190 6.60 -20.32 -15.54
CA SER A 190 6.95 -19.01 -16.14
C SER A 190 8.43 -18.70 -16.11
#